data_AF-A0A943BTP3-F1
#
_entry.id   AF-A0A943BTP3-F1
#
_cell.length_a   1.000
_cell.length_b   1.000
_cell.length_c   1.000
_cell.angle_alpha   90.00
_cell.angle_beta   90.00
_cell.angle_gamma   90.00
#
_symmetry.space_group_name_H-M   'P 1'
#
loop_
_entity.id
_entity.type
_entity.pdbx_description
1 polymer ?
#
loop_
_entity_poly.entity_id
_entity_poly.type
_entity_poly.pdbx_seq_one_letter_code
_entity_poly.pdbx_strand_id
1 'polypeptide(L)'
;MKMNNTRIPEWHDLKTENIIVREIHDPLIELPENSANIIYEPKYALQGIPGATTVCRMRREVFEMLNRALALLPEGFGFKIFDAWRPVSVQKFLFDRYANKLMAEKGISRKEAYTLAKRFVSYPEKNRLKPFAHSTGGAVDLTIVDRNGQELDMGTDFDDFTCNAYTDAFENKESCNAFKNRRLLFEVMTSVGFTNYPSEWWHYDYGDLFWAAEAGADCALFGGVFDEVANEK
;
A
#
# COMPACT_ATOMS: atom_id res chain seq x y z
N MET A 1 -17.60 11.17 -15.18
CA MET A 1 -17.36 11.51 -13.76
C MET A 1 -16.75 12.90 -13.72
N LYS A 2 -17.30 13.85 -12.94
CA LYS A 2 -16.60 15.12 -12.71
C LYS A 2 -15.43 14.76 -11.79
N MET A 3 -14.19 14.93 -12.26
CA MET A 3 -13.01 14.76 -11.41
C MET A 3 -13.16 15.70 -10.22
N ASN A 4 -13.13 15.14 -9.01
CA ASN A 4 -13.18 15.96 -7.80
C ASN A 4 -11.82 16.65 -7.71
N ASN A 5 -11.80 17.96 -7.51
CA ASN A 5 -10.57 18.73 -7.39
C ASN A 5 -9.90 18.50 -6.01
N THR A 6 -9.89 17.26 -5.53
CA THR A 6 -9.20 16.85 -4.31
C THR A 6 -7.72 17.12 -4.53
N ARG A 7 -7.13 17.88 -3.61
CA ARG A 7 -5.71 18.22 -3.66
C ARG A 7 -4.90 16.97 -3.32
N ILE A 8 -4.02 16.54 -4.22
CA ILE A 8 -2.95 15.62 -3.87
C ILE A 8 -1.95 16.45 -3.03
N PRO A 9 -1.66 16.06 -1.78
CA PRO A 9 -0.67 16.77 -0.98
C PRO A 9 0.71 16.64 -1.64
N GLU A 10 1.51 17.69 -1.52
CA GLU A 10 2.94 17.59 -1.86
C GLU A 10 3.60 16.55 -0.95
N TRP A 11 4.69 15.93 -1.42
CA TRP A 11 5.42 14.96 -0.60
C TRP A 11 5.73 15.51 0.80
N HIS A 12 5.40 14.72 1.83
CA HIS A 12 5.70 15.02 3.22
C HIS A 12 5.88 13.74 4.05
N ASP A 13 6.59 13.86 5.17
CA ASP A 13 6.69 12.77 6.14
C ASP A 13 5.40 12.63 6.95
N LEU A 14 4.80 11.44 6.97
CA LEU A 14 3.68 11.12 7.86
C LEU A 14 4.17 10.89 9.29
N LYS A 15 3.56 11.58 10.25
CA LYS A 15 3.92 11.53 11.67
C LYS A 15 2.92 10.69 12.46
N THR A 16 3.36 9.52 12.92
CA THR A 16 2.50 8.54 13.61
C THR A 16 2.82 8.40 15.11
N GLU A 17 3.77 9.18 15.64
CA GLU A 17 4.35 8.94 16.98
C GLU A 17 3.33 9.04 18.12
N ASN A 18 2.31 9.87 17.95
CA ASN A 18 1.27 10.15 18.95
C ASN A 18 -0.05 9.42 18.66
N ILE A 19 -0.13 8.67 17.57
CA ILE A 19 -1.36 7.97 17.18
C ILE A 19 -1.44 6.67 17.97
N ILE A 20 -2.59 6.43 18.58
CA ILE A 20 -2.88 5.18 19.28
C ILE A 20 -3.68 4.25 18.37
N VAL A 21 -3.51 2.94 18.59
CA VAL A 21 -4.36 1.91 17.97
C VAL A 21 -5.53 1.60 18.89
N ARG A 22 -6.77 1.73 18.40
CA ARG A 22 -7.99 1.15 18.96
C ARG A 22 -8.47 0.04 18.03
N GLU A 23 -7.95 -1.16 18.27
CA GLU A 23 -8.31 -2.35 17.49
C GLU A 23 -9.82 -2.60 17.55
N ILE A 24 -10.48 -2.58 16.38
CA ILE A 24 -11.92 -2.85 16.25
C ILE A 24 -12.24 -4.32 15.96
N HIS A 25 -11.21 -5.18 15.83
CA HIS A 25 -11.33 -6.61 15.60
C HIS A 25 -12.04 -7.00 14.29
N ASP A 26 -11.94 -6.14 13.25
CA ASP A 26 -12.43 -6.47 11.91
C ASP A 26 -11.66 -7.68 11.34
N PRO A 27 -12.32 -8.73 10.81
CA PRO A 27 -11.62 -9.96 10.46
C PRO A 27 -10.71 -9.77 9.24
N LEU A 28 -9.53 -10.40 9.29
CA LEU A 28 -8.67 -10.57 8.12
C LEU A 28 -9.23 -11.67 7.21
N ILE A 29 -9.77 -11.29 6.07
CA ILE A 29 -10.38 -12.20 5.08
C ILE A 29 -9.43 -12.43 3.91
N GLU A 30 -9.59 -13.57 3.24
CA GLU A 30 -9.00 -13.82 1.93
C GLU A 30 -9.88 -13.18 0.84
N LEU A 31 -9.24 -12.66 -0.22
CA LEU A 31 -9.94 -12.06 -1.34
C LEU A 31 -10.85 -13.12 -2.00
N PRO A 32 -12.16 -12.86 -2.16
CA PRO A 32 -13.08 -13.83 -2.76
C PRO A 32 -12.69 -14.18 -4.20
N GLU A 33 -12.80 -15.46 -4.57
CA GLU A 33 -12.47 -16.00 -5.91
C GLU A 33 -13.22 -15.30 -7.07
N ASN A 34 -14.34 -14.65 -6.80
CA ASN A 34 -15.19 -13.98 -7.78
C ASN A 34 -15.24 -12.45 -7.59
N SER A 35 -14.16 -11.84 -7.14
CA SER A 35 -14.05 -10.37 -7.05
C SER A 35 -14.04 -9.77 -8.45
N ALA A 36 -15.22 -9.42 -8.98
CA ALA A 36 -15.38 -8.90 -10.33
C ALA A 36 -14.45 -7.70 -10.55
N ASN A 37 -13.65 -7.73 -11.61
CA ASN A 37 -12.70 -6.68 -11.98
C ASN A 37 -11.62 -6.35 -10.93
N ILE A 38 -11.32 -7.26 -10.00
CA ILE A 38 -10.13 -7.19 -9.15
C ILE A 38 -9.23 -8.38 -9.49
N ILE A 39 -8.03 -8.08 -9.97
CA ILE A 39 -6.97 -9.05 -10.26
C ILE A 39 -6.00 -9.03 -9.09
N TYR A 40 -5.68 -10.19 -8.53
CA TYR A 40 -4.57 -10.29 -7.60
C TYR A 40 -3.34 -10.86 -8.28
N GLU A 41 -2.23 -10.14 -8.21
CA GLU A 41 -0.93 -10.57 -8.72
C GLU A 41 0.07 -10.54 -7.56
N PRO A 42 0.32 -11.67 -6.88
CA PRO A 42 1.14 -11.72 -5.67
C PRO A 42 2.61 -11.44 -5.98
N LYS A 43 2.99 -10.17 -6.17
CA LYS A 43 4.29 -9.75 -6.72
C LYS A 43 5.46 -10.37 -5.97
N TYR A 44 5.42 -10.37 -4.64
CA TYR A 44 6.50 -10.92 -3.83
C TYR A 44 6.59 -12.45 -3.88
N ALA A 45 5.47 -13.16 -4.01
CA ALA A 45 5.50 -14.62 -4.22
C ALA A 45 6.03 -14.97 -5.61
N LEU A 46 5.63 -14.21 -6.64
CA LEU A 46 6.14 -14.37 -8.01
C LEU A 46 7.64 -14.06 -8.13
N GLN A 47 8.16 -13.16 -7.29
CA GLN A 47 9.59 -12.88 -7.16
C GLN A 47 10.35 -13.96 -6.36
N GLY A 48 9.66 -14.97 -5.80
CA GLY A 48 10.27 -16.02 -4.98
C GLY A 48 10.73 -15.55 -3.61
N ILE A 49 10.14 -14.47 -3.06
CA ILE A 49 10.52 -13.96 -1.74
C ILE A 49 10.12 -14.97 -0.66
N PRO A 50 11.06 -15.42 0.21
CA PRO A 50 10.75 -16.37 1.26
C PRO A 50 9.64 -15.90 2.20
N GLY A 51 8.63 -16.75 2.40
CA GLY A 51 7.48 -16.48 3.26
C GLY A 51 6.39 -15.62 2.62
N ALA A 52 6.51 -15.24 1.35
CA ALA A 52 5.44 -14.57 0.63
C ALA A 52 4.26 -15.51 0.37
N THR A 53 3.05 -14.96 0.47
CA THR A 53 1.79 -15.68 0.27
C THR A 53 1.31 -15.52 -1.17
N THR A 54 0.66 -16.54 -1.71
CA THR A 54 -0.06 -16.48 -3.00
C THR A 54 -1.54 -16.11 -2.84
N VAL A 55 -2.03 -15.97 -1.61
CA VAL A 55 -3.38 -15.49 -1.30
C VAL A 55 -3.35 -14.04 -0.85
N CYS A 56 -4.25 -13.23 -1.39
CA CYS A 56 -4.47 -11.86 -0.97
C CYS A 56 -5.34 -11.85 0.27
N ARG A 57 -4.87 -11.21 1.34
CA ARG A 57 -5.62 -11.04 2.58
C ARG A 57 -5.71 -9.57 2.93
N MET A 58 -6.87 -9.12 3.41
CA MET A 58 -7.07 -7.76 3.94
C MET A 58 -8.21 -7.76 4.96
N ARG A 59 -8.36 -6.66 5.71
CA ARG A 59 -9.51 -6.48 6.60
C ARG A 59 -10.80 -6.46 5.75
N ARG A 60 -11.91 -7.00 6.27
CA ARG A 60 -13.20 -7.03 5.58
C ARG A 60 -13.66 -5.63 5.22
N GLU A 61 -13.54 -4.67 6.14
CA GLU A 61 -13.93 -3.28 5.88
C GLU A 61 -13.09 -2.64 4.76
N VAL A 62 -11.79 -2.98 4.69
CA VAL A 62 -10.89 -2.54 3.61
C VAL A 62 -11.35 -3.09 2.26
N PHE A 63 -11.74 -4.37 2.20
CA PHE A 63 -12.29 -4.96 0.98
C PHE A 63 -13.61 -4.29 0.57
N GLU A 64 -14.49 -3.96 1.53
CA GLU A 64 -15.72 -3.21 1.25
C GLU A 64 -15.42 -1.81 0.70
N MET A 65 -14.43 -1.10 1.25
CA MET A 65 -14.00 0.21 0.73
C MET A 65 -13.43 0.07 -0.68
N LEU A 66 -12.62 -0.96 -0.94
CA LEU A 66 -12.06 -1.21 -2.26
C LEU A 66 -13.17 -1.47 -3.32
N ASN A 67 -14.22 -2.20 -2.96
CA ASN A 67 -15.38 -2.39 -3.85
C ASN A 67 -16.14 -1.08 -4.11
N ARG A 68 -16.22 -0.18 -3.12
CA ARG A 68 -16.79 1.16 -3.35
C ARG A 68 -15.92 1.98 -4.30
N ALA A 69 -14.59 1.94 -4.16
CA ALA A 69 -13.67 2.61 -5.09
C ALA A 69 -13.79 2.04 -6.51
N LEU A 70 -13.91 0.71 -6.62
CA LEU A 70 -14.08 0.01 -7.90
C LEU A 70 -15.35 0.47 -8.63
N ALA A 71 -16.44 0.69 -7.90
CA ALA A 71 -17.69 1.18 -8.46
C ALA A 71 -17.61 2.62 -9.01
N LEU A 72 -16.56 3.38 -8.66
CA LEU A 72 -16.30 4.72 -9.17
C LEU A 72 -15.40 4.72 -10.41
N LEU A 73 -14.74 3.61 -10.74
CA LEU A 73 -13.94 3.52 -11.95
C LEU A 73 -14.83 3.57 -13.21
N PRO A 74 -14.28 4.02 -14.35
CA PRO A 74 -14.98 3.94 -15.63
C PRO A 74 -15.37 2.49 -15.97
N GLU A 75 -16.48 2.32 -16.69
CA GLU A 75 -16.97 0.99 -17.05
C GLU A 75 -15.90 0.15 -17.76
N GLY A 76 -15.69 -1.06 -17.24
CA GLY A 76 -14.75 -2.03 -17.77
C GLY A 76 -13.31 -1.83 -17.28
N PHE A 77 -13.04 -0.85 -16.43
CA PHE A 77 -11.79 -0.76 -15.69
C PHE A 77 -11.89 -1.57 -14.40
N GLY A 78 -10.74 -1.92 -13.85
CA GLY A 78 -10.62 -2.69 -12.62
C GLY A 78 -9.38 -2.31 -11.83
N PHE A 79 -9.15 -3.04 -10.74
CA PHE A 79 -7.91 -2.95 -9.98
C PHE A 79 -7.04 -4.18 -10.18
N LYS A 80 -5.72 -3.98 -10.20
CA LYS A 80 -4.75 -5.04 -9.93
C LYS A 80 -4.06 -4.76 -8.61
N ILE A 81 -4.18 -5.70 -7.67
CA ILE A 81 -3.53 -5.66 -6.38
C ILE A 81 -2.19 -6.39 -6.47
N PHE A 82 -1.12 -5.71 -6.07
CA PHE A 82 0.23 -6.24 -6.01
C PHE A 82 0.55 -6.85 -4.64
N ASP A 83 0.08 -6.19 -3.58
CA ASP A 83 0.24 -6.64 -2.21
C ASP A 83 -0.87 -6.07 -1.31
N ALA A 84 -1.14 -6.75 -0.20
CA ALA A 84 -2.12 -6.33 0.79
C ALA A 84 -1.60 -6.68 2.19
N TRP A 85 -2.20 -7.62 2.91
CA TRP A 85 -1.58 -8.12 4.14
C TRP A 85 -0.26 -8.85 3.86
N ARG A 86 0.80 -8.40 4.55
CA ARG A 86 2.17 -8.88 4.34
C ARG A 86 2.73 -9.54 5.61
N PRO A 87 3.23 -10.79 5.53
CA PRO A 87 3.95 -11.42 6.63
C PRO A 87 5.21 -10.65 7.05
N VAL A 88 5.54 -10.70 8.34
CA VAL A 88 6.75 -10.05 8.88
C VAL A 88 8.03 -10.59 8.26
N SER A 89 8.06 -11.88 7.89
CA SER A 89 9.20 -12.49 7.18
C SER A 89 9.48 -11.81 5.85
N VAL A 90 8.43 -11.51 5.08
CA VAL A 90 8.50 -10.76 3.82
C VAL A 90 8.96 -9.34 4.08
N GLN A 91 8.35 -8.63 5.05
CA GLN A 91 8.79 -7.27 5.40
C GLN A 91 10.26 -7.22 5.79
N LYS A 92 10.73 -8.23 6.55
CA LYS A 92 12.13 -8.35 6.94
C LYS A 92 13.04 -8.57 5.74
N PHE A 93 12.63 -9.43 4.81
CA PHE A 93 13.38 -9.67 3.58
C PHE A 93 13.51 -8.38 2.75
N LEU A 94 12.42 -7.63 2.56
CA LEU A 94 12.42 -6.38 1.81
C LEU A 94 13.32 -5.32 2.47
N PHE A 95 13.21 -5.18 3.80
CA PHE A 95 14.06 -4.27 4.57
C PHE A 95 15.54 -4.63 4.46
N ASP A 96 15.89 -5.90 4.64
CA ASP A 96 17.28 -6.37 4.55
C ASP A 96 17.83 -6.21 3.12
N ARG A 97 17.02 -6.50 2.09
CA ARG A 97 17.36 -6.30 0.68
C ARG A 97 17.73 -4.83 0.40
N TYR A 98 16.91 -3.90 0.86
CA TYR A 98 17.16 -2.47 0.68
C TYR A 98 18.38 -1.99 1.47
N ALA A 99 18.54 -2.43 2.73
CA ALA A 99 19.72 -2.11 3.52
C ALA A 99 21.01 -2.62 2.86
N ASN A 100 21.01 -3.84 2.30
CA ASN A 100 22.15 -4.39 1.58
C ASN A 100 22.48 -3.60 0.31
N LYS A 101 21.45 -3.12 -0.43
CA LYS A 101 21.63 -2.22 -1.57
C LYS A 101 22.32 -0.92 -1.14
N LEU A 102 21.86 -0.28 -0.06
CA LEU A 102 22.50 0.93 0.47
C LEU A 102 23.96 0.70 0.91
N MET A 103 24.25 -0.46 1.51
CA MET A 103 25.63 -0.83 1.86
C MET A 103 26.52 -0.91 0.61
N ALA A 104 26.04 -1.57 -0.44
CA ALA A 104 26.79 -1.75 -1.68
C ALA A 104 27.00 -0.43 -2.43
N GLU A 105 25.96 0.41 -2.54
CA GLU A 105 26.02 1.67 -3.29
C GLU A 105 26.79 2.78 -2.57
N LYS A 106 26.73 2.81 -1.23
CA LYS A 106 27.32 3.91 -0.43
C LYS A 106 28.59 3.51 0.32
N GLY A 107 28.95 2.22 0.35
CA GLY A 107 30.13 1.72 1.07
C GLY A 107 30.05 1.90 2.59
N ILE A 108 28.84 1.93 3.15
CA ILE A 108 28.58 2.20 4.58
C ILE A 108 28.41 0.91 5.39
N SER A 109 28.54 1.02 6.71
CA SER A 109 28.33 -0.11 7.61
C SER A 109 26.87 -0.57 7.61
N ARG A 110 26.63 -1.83 8.03
CA ARG A 110 25.27 -2.37 8.20
C ARG A 110 24.42 -1.52 9.15
N LYS A 111 25.00 -1.00 10.22
CA LYS A 111 24.29 -0.16 11.20
C LYS A 111 23.81 1.14 10.57
N GLU A 112 24.66 1.79 9.77
CA GLU A 112 24.31 3.02 9.04
C GLU A 112 23.26 2.72 7.97
N ALA A 113 23.43 1.64 7.20
CA ALA A 113 22.47 1.24 6.19
C ALA A 113 21.10 0.91 6.78
N TYR A 114 21.04 0.21 7.92
CA TYR A 114 19.78 -0.04 8.64
C TYR A 114 19.14 1.26 9.14
N THR A 115 19.94 2.23 9.57
CA THR A 115 19.43 3.53 10.02
C THR A 115 18.85 4.33 8.86
N LEU A 116 19.50 4.30 7.69
CA LEU A 116 19.01 4.95 6.47
C LEU A 116 17.80 4.23 5.88
N ALA A 117 17.80 2.89 5.88
CA ALA A 117 16.72 2.07 5.33
C ALA A 117 15.38 2.36 5.99
N LYS A 118 15.36 2.62 7.31
CA LYS A 118 14.14 3.00 8.05
C LYS A 118 13.46 4.27 7.54
N ARG A 119 14.13 5.09 6.72
CA ARG A 119 13.54 6.28 6.10
C ARG A 119 12.70 5.97 4.86
N PHE A 120 12.87 4.78 4.27
CA PHE A 120 12.26 4.41 3.00
C PHE A 120 11.45 3.12 3.09
N VAL A 121 11.87 2.18 3.95
CA VAL A 121 11.21 0.90 4.13
C VAL A 121 10.88 0.71 5.60
N SER A 122 9.61 0.43 5.88
CA SER A 122 9.13 0.17 7.25
C SER A 122 9.93 -0.96 7.92
N TYR A 123 10.32 -0.74 9.17
CA TYR A 123 11.04 -1.76 9.93
C TYR A 123 10.12 -2.95 10.25
N PRO A 124 10.57 -4.21 10.14
CA PRO A 124 9.75 -5.42 10.33
C PRO A 124 9.47 -5.70 11.82
N GLU A 125 8.85 -4.75 12.53
CA GLU A 125 8.54 -4.88 13.94
C GLU A 125 7.26 -5.70 14.17
N LYS A 126 7.33 -6.73 15.02
CA LYS A 126 6.16 -7.49 15.48
C LYS A 126 5.50 -6.79 16.67
N ASN A 127 4.99 -5.59 16.44
CA ASN A 127 4.35 -4.78 17.48
C ASN A 127 2.92 -4.45 17.07
N ARG A 128 1.93 -4.96 17.83
CA ARG A 128 0.51 -4.78 17.46
C ARG A 128 0.06 -3.33 17.57
N LEU A 129 0.70 -2.54 18.42
CA LEU A 129 0.38 -1.13 18.65
C LEU A 129 1.24 -0.17 17.82
N LYS A 130 2.35 -0.66 17.27
CA LYS A 130 3.19 0.05 16.30
C LYS A 130 3.51 -0.83 15.09
N PRO A 131 2.48 -1.32 14.38
CA PRO A 131 2.68 -2.21 13.24
C PRO A 131 3.20 -1.44 12.04
N PHE A 132 3.90 -2.13 11.14
CA PHE A 132 4.03 -1.61 9.77
C PHE A 132 2.70 -1.81 9.03
N ALA A 133 2.36 -0.90 8.12
CA ALA A 133 1.03 -0.77 7.52
C ALA A 133 0.44 -2.09 7.01
N HIS A 134 1.16 -2.79 6.12
CA HIS A 134 0.70 -4.07 5.57
C HIS A 134 0.47 -5.17 6.60
N SER A 135 1.12 -5.15 7.77
CA SER A 135 0.82 -6.17 8.79
C SER A 135 -0.57 -6.01 9.41
N THR A 136 -1.19 -4.84 9.28
CA THR A 136 -2.54 -4.60 9.83
C THR A 136 -3.64 -5.20 8.97
N GLY A 137 -3.37 -5.44 7.68
CA GLY A 137 -4.40 -5.73 6.66
C GLY A 137 -5.22 -4.49 6.23
N GLY A 138 -4.83 -3.30 6.71
CA GLY A 138 -5.36 -1.98 6.35
C GLY A 138 -4.79 -1.40 5.04
N ALA A 139 -3.56 -1.77 4.70
CA ALA A 139 -2.85 -1.27 3.54
C ALA A 139 -3.04 -2.15 2.29
N VAL A 140 -3.04 -1.53 1.12
CA VAL A 140 -3.12 -2.16 -0.18
C VAL A 140 -2.24 -1.45 -1.20
N ASP A 141 -1.43 -2.23 -1.93
CA ASP A 141 -0.65 -1.79 -3.08
C ASP A 141 -1.39 -2.17 -4.36
N LEU A 142 -1.79 -1.20 -5.17
CA LEU A 142 -2.59 -1.45 -6.36
C LEU A 142 -2.37 -0.47 -7.50
N THR A 143 -2.79 -0.90 -8.69
CA THR A 143 -2.92 -0.06 -9.88
C THR A 143 -4.30 -0.26 -10.52
N ILE A 144 -4.61 0.56 -11.51
CA ILE A 144 -5.80 0.42 -12.35
C ILE A 144 -5.45 -0.44 -13.57
N VAL A 145 -6.37 -1.32 -13.96
CA VAL A 145 -6.31 -2.06 -15.22
C VAL A 145 -7.45 -1.68 -16.16
N ASP A 146 -7.21 -1.78 -17.46
CA ASP A 146 -8.22 -1.61 -18.50
C ASP A 146 -9.11 -2.85 -18.68
N ARG A 147 -9.98 -2.82 -19.69
CA ARG A 147 -10.92 -3.89 -20.07
C ARG A 147 -10.26 -5.22 -20.41
N ASN A 148 -8.98 -5.21 -20.73
CA ASN A 148 -8.20 -6.39 -21.07
C ASN A 148 -7.33 -6.87 -19.91
N GLY A 149 -7.43 -6.24 -18.73
CA GLY A 149 -6.57 -6.51 -17.59
C GLY A 149 -5.16 -5.90 -17.72
N GLN A 150 -4.94 -5.00 -18.68
CA GLN A 150 -3.65 -4.34 -18.87
C GLN A 150 -3.52 -3.16 -17.90
N GLU A 151 -2.41 -3.10 -17.18
CA GLU A 151 -2.09 -2.00 -16.26
C GLU A 151 -2.02 -0.68 -17.02
N LEU A 152 -2.62 0.37 -16.43
CA LEU A 152 -2.46 1.72 -16.94
C LEU A 152 -1.05 2.24 -16.68
N ASP A 153 -0.55 3.11 -17.57
CA ASP A 153 0.73 3.77 -17.40
C ASP A 153 0.69 4.73 -16.20
N MET A 154 1.44 4.38 -15.16
CA MET A 154 1.57 5.18 -13.93
C MET A 154 2.90 5.94 -13.88
N GLY A 155 3.72 5.92 -14.95
CA GLY A 155 4.98 6.67 -15.07
C GLY A 155 6.19 6.03 -14.38
N THR A 156 5.98 5.10 -13.44
CA THR A 156 7.00 4.19 -12.90
C THR A 156 6.37 2.82 -12.66
N ASP A 157 7.19 1.80 -12.52
CA ASP A 157 6.74 0.49 -12.04
C ASP A 157 6.41 0.56 -10.53
N PHE A 158 5.70 -0.46 -10.04
CA PHE A 158 5.58 -0.78 -8.61
C PHE A 158 6.97 -1.02 -7.99
N ASP A 159 7.15 -0.69 -6.70
CA ASP A 159 8.40 -0.86 -5.95
C ASP A 159 9.57 0.04 -6.49
N ASP A 160 9.25 1.15 -7.18
CA ASP A 160 10.24 2.17 -7.59
C ASP A 160 10.62 3.10 -6.41
N PHE A 161 11.91 3.16 -6.08
CA PHE A 161 12.40 3.96 -4.93
C PHE A 161 12.96 5.34 -5.33
N THR A 162 12.53 5.88 -6.47
CA THR A 162 12.90 7.23 -6.93
C THR A 162 11.81 8.26 -6.61
N CYS A 163 12.14 9.55 -6.68
CA CYS A 163 11.13 10.60 -6.50
C CYS A 163 10.03 10.59 -7.56
N ASN A 164 10.19 9.87 -8.67
CA ASN A 164 9.12 9.69 -9.65
C ASN A 164 7.99 8.78 -9.11
N ALA A 165 8.25 7.98 -8.08
CA ALA A 165 7.23 7.18 -7.41
C ALA A 165 6.30 8.01 -6.52
N TYR A 166 6.72 9.22 -6.13
CA TYR A 166 5.91 10.09 -5.28
C TYR A 166 4.60 10.44 -5.97
N THR A 167 3.51 10.44 -5.23
CA THR A 167 2.17 10.60 -5.79
C THR A 167 2.01 11.91 -6.55
N ASP A 168 2.64 12.97 -6.06
CA ASP A 168 2.61 14.32 -6.64
C ASP A 168 3.61 14.55 -7.80
N ALA A 169 4.49 13.59 -8.10
CA ALA A 169 5.62 13.77 -9.03
C ALA A 169 5.22 14.19 -10.46
N PHE A 170 3.97 13.92 -10.85
CA PHE A 170 3.43 14.24 -12.16
C PHE A 170 2.35 15.34 -12.14
N GLU A 171 2.04 15.96 -10.99
CA GLU A 171 0.93 16.94 -10.87
C GLU A 171 1.09 18.15 -11.82
N ASN A 172 2.31 18.50 -12.19
CA ASN A 172 2.60 19.59 -13.14
C ASN A 172 2.74 19.11 -14.60
N LYS A 173 2.35 17.88 -14.93
CA LYS A 173 2.54 17.23 -16.25
C LYS A 173 1.21 16.78 -16.85
N GLU A 174 0.23 17.70 -16.97
CA GLU A 174 -1.15 17.41 -17.39
C GLU A 174 -1.29 16.65 -18.72
N SER A 175 -0.33 16.79 -19.62
CA SER A 175 -0.31 16.10 -20.92
C SER A 175 0.10 14.62 -20.82
N CYS A 176 0.70 14.18 -19.72
CA CYS A 176 1.17 12.82 -19.50
C CYS A 176 0.03 11.89 -19.07
N ASN A 177 0.03 10.64 -19.54
CA ASN A 177 -0.94 9.63 -19.11
C ASN A 177 -0.78 9.30 -17.61
N ALA A 178 0.45 9.21 -17.11
CA ALA A 178 0.74 8.98 -15.70
C ALA A 178 0.04 10.00 -14.78
N PHE A 179 0.01 11.29 -15.14
CA PHE A 179 -0.73 12.30 -14.40
C PHE A 179 -2.21 11.94 -14.29
N LYS A 180 -2.88 11.70 -15.42
CA LYS A 180 -4.32 11.41 -15.45
C LYS A 180 -4.67 10.12 -14.72
N ASN A 181 -3.84 9.09 -14.86
CA ASN A 181 -4.06 7.79 -14.26
C ASN A 181 -3.84 7.81 -12.73
N ARG A 182 -2.79 8.50 -12.26
CA ARG A 182 -2.56 8.70 -10.81
C ARG A 182 -3.64 9.58 -10.19
N ARG A 183 -4.07 10.65 -10.85
CA ARG A 183 -5.24 11.45 -10.43
C ARG A 183 -6.49 10.59 -10.29
N LEU A 184 -6.79 9.76 -11.29
CA LEU A 184 -7.93 8.85 -11.24
C LEU A 184 -7.83 7.89 -10.05
N LEU A 185 -6.69 7.20 -9.88
CA LEU A 185 -6.49 6.27 -8.77
C LEU A 185 -6.62 6.97 -7.41
N PHE A 186 -5.94 8.11 -7.25
CA PHE A 186 -6.00 8.89 -6.02
C PHE A 186 -7.43 9.33 -5.70
N GLU A 187 -8.16 9.88 -6.67
CA GLU A 187 -9.53 10.35 -6.46
C GLU A 187 -10.49 9.22 -6.10
N VAL A 188 -10.44 8.08 -6.80
CA VAL A 188 -11.38 6.97 -6.50
C VAL A 188 -11.11 6.36 -5.14
N MET A 189 -9.84 6.16 -4.77
CA MET A 189 -9.47 5.58 -3.48
C MET A 189 -9.79 6.54 -2.33
N THR A 190 -9.40 7.81 -2.45
CA THR A 190 -9.63 8.81 -1.38
C THR A 190 -11.10 9.17 -1.19
N SER A 191 -11.90 9.14 -2.27
CA SER A 191 -13.34 9.42 -2.18
C SER A 191 -14.13 8.41 -1.35
N VAL A 192 -13.58 7.22 -1.09
CA VAL A 192 -14.20 6.19 -0.26
C VAL A 192 -13.53 6.01 1.10
N GLY A 193 -12.56 6.88 1.44
CA GLY A 193 -11.98 6.97 2.77
C GLY A 193 -10.56 6.42 2.93
N PHE A 194 -9.94 5.88 1.87
CA PHE A 194 -8.50 5.60 1.91
C PHE A 194 -7.69 6.90 1.97
N THR A 195 -6.48 6.80 2.50
CA THR A 195 -5.43 7.81 2.35
C THR A 195 -4.32 7.24 1.47
N ASN A 196 -3.57 8.09 0.78
CA ASN A 196 -2.41 7.65 0.00
C ASN A 196 -1.13 7.90 0.80
N TYR A 197 -0.16 7.02 0.65
CA TYR A 197 1.20 7.25 1.17
C TYR A 197 1.98 8.16 0.20
N PRO A 198 2.43 9.37 0.61
CA PRO A 198 2.89 10.40 -0.34
C PRO A 198 4.08 10.01 -1.23
N SER A 199 4.96 9.11 -0.77
CA SER A 199 6.11 8.67 -1.56
C SER A 199 5.82 7.50 -2.51
N GLU A 200 4.61 6.95 -2.51
CA GLU A 200 4.26 5.72 -3.24
C GLU A 200 2.87 5.86 -3.87
N TRP A 201 2.80 6.11 -5.18
CA TRP A 201 1.53 6.31 -5.90
C TRP A 201 0.57 5.12 -5.83
N TRP A 202 1.10 3.91 -5.60
CA TRP A 202 0.35 2.65 -5.54
C TRP A 202 -0.16 2.32 -4.14
N HIS A 203 0.37 2.95 -3.08
CA HIS A 203 0.12 2.54 -1.69
C HIS A 203 -1.03 3.34 -1.09
N TYR A 204 -2.04 2.63 -0.58
CA TYR A 204 -3.18 3.22 0.09
C TYR A 204 -3.44 2.54 1.44
N ASP A 205 -3.77 3.36 2.43
CA ASP A 205 -4.00 2.95 3.81
C ASP A 205 -5.46 3.20 4.19
N TYR A 206 -6.03 2.27 4.97
CA TYR A 206 -7.29 2.47 5.67
C TYR A 206 -7.22 1.87 7.05
N GLY A 207 -7.56 2.66 8.07
CA GLY A 207 -7.65 2.21 9.45
C GLY A 207 -6.31 1.93 10.16
N ASP A 208 -5.16 2.05 9.50
CA ASP A 208 -3.85 1.94 10.17
C ASP A 208 -3.30 3.28 10.67
N LEU A 209 -2.04 3.29 11.12
CA LEU A 209 -1.38 4.46 11.67
C LEU A 209 -1.16 5.57 10.62
N PHE A 210 -0.82 5.23 9.38
CA PHE A 210 -0.62 6.21 8.32
C PHE A 210 -1.95 6.81 7.89
N TRP A 211 -2.99 5.97 7.80
CA TRP A 211 -4.35 6.45 7.59
C TRP A 211 -4.80 7.45 8.65
N ALA A 212 -4.60 7.12 9.92
CA ALA A 212 -5.02 8.03 10.98
C ALA A 212 -4.23 9.35 10.96
N ALA A 213 -2.95 9.32 10.59
CA ALA A 213 -2.11 10.51 10.47
C ALA A 213 -2.60 11.42 9.35
N GLU A 214 -2.83 10.85 8.18
CA GLU A 214 -3.18 11.60 6.97
C GLU A 214 -4.64 12.06 6.97
N ALA A 215 -5.57 11.22 7.45
CA ALA A 215 -6.98 11.56 7.58
C ALA A 215 -7.27 12.50 8.76
N GLY A 216 -6.30 12.72 9.67
CA GLY A 216 -6.51 13.46 10.91
C GLY A 216 -7.47 12.75 11.87
N ALA A 217 -7.48 11.42 11.89
CA ALA A 217 -8.32 10.63 12.77
C ALA A 217 -7.75 10.57 14.20
N ASP A 218 -8.64 10.44 15.19
CA ASP A 218 -8.25 10.38 16.62
C ASP A 218 -7.37 9.14 16.94
N CYS A 219 -7.55 8.05 16.21
CA CYS A 219 -6.83 6.79 16.40
C CYS A 219 -6.83 5.94 15.13
N ALA A 220 -5.84 5.05 15.03
CA ALA A 220 -5.90 3.93 14.09
C ALA A 220 -6.90 2.87 14.57
N LEU A 221 -7.58 2.23 13.64
CA LEU A 221 -8.59 1.19 13.85
C LEU A 221 -7.99 -0.22 13.91
N PHE A 222 -6.84 -0.44 13.27
CA PHE A 222 -6.25 -1.77 13.10
C PHE A 222 -4.85 -1.86 13.72
N GLY A 223 -4.66 -2.87 14.55
CA GLY A 223 -3.36 -3.32 15.00
C GLY A 223 -2.73 -4.35 14.07
N GLY A 224 -1.46 -4.65 14.32
CA GLY A 224 -0.72 -5.66 13.56
C GLY A 224 -1.28 -7.08 13.76
N VAL A 225 -1.40 -7.81 12.65
CA VAL A 225 -1.77 -9.22 12.60
C VAL A 225 -0.52 -10.03 12.30
N PHE A 226 -0.01 -10.73 13.32
CA PHE A 226 1.27 -11.46 13.26
C PHE A 226 1.16 -12.95 13.59
N ASP A 227 -0.01 -13.39 14.04
CA ASP A 227 -0.24 -14.80 14.28
C ASP A 227 -0.43 -15.43 12.91
N GLU A 228 0.48 -16.34 12.56
CA GLU A 228 0.28 -17.25 11.44
C GLU A 228 -1.07 -17.94 11.66
N VAL A 229 -1.92 -17.98 10.64
CA VAL A 229 -3.12 -18.80 10.68
C VAL A 229 -2.66 -20.18 11.14
N ALA A 230 -3.05 -20.55 12.37
CA ALA A 230 -2.89 -21.90 12.83
C ALA A 230 -3.54 -22.74 11.74
N ASN A 231 -2.74 -23.54 11.04
CA ASN A 231 -3.24 -24.50 10.07
C ASN A 231 -4.42 -25.23 10.73
N GLU A 232 -5.63 -24.92 10.28
CA GLU A 232 -6.80 -25.69 10.66
C GLU A 232 -6.65 -27.04 9.96
N LYS A 233 -6.10 -27.99 10.73
CA LYS A 233 -6.14 -29.45 10.60
C LYS A 233 -5.84 -30.09 9.24
#